data_AF-A0A558GBB4-F1
#
_entry.id   AF-A0A558GBB4-F1
#
_cell.length_a   1.000
_cell.length_b   1.000
_cell.length_c   1.000
_cell.angle_alpha   90.00
_cell.angle_beta   90.00
_cell.angle_gamma   90.00
#
_symmetry.space_group_name_H-M   'P 1'
#
loop_
_entity.id
_entity.type
_entity.pdbx_description
1 polymer ?
#
loop_
_entity_poly.entity_id
_entity_poly.type
_entity_poly.pdbx_seq_one_letter_code
_entity_poly.pdbx_strand_id
1 'polypeptide(L)'
;MKRREFLRTAGGATAAATAAAGTAAAQEGGGGAQVQPDFGGYLDGIDGGYEDLRGQSEVTIEVGASGNGGNLAFAPAGIWIDPGTTVTWEWTGEGGGHNVV
;
A
#
# COMPACT_ATOMS: atom_id res chain seq x y z
N MET A 1 -26.80 19.88 30.75
CA MET A 1 -26.17 20.49 29.57
C MET A 1 -24.70 20.79 29.89
N LYS A 2 -23.82 20.50 28.92
CA LYS A 2 -22.48 21.07 28.70
C LYS A 2 -21.38 20.80 29.76
N ARG A 3 -20.67 19.68 29.56
CA ARG A 3 -19.30 19.41 30.05
C ARG A 3 -18.27 20.19 29.23
N ARG A 4 -18.55 21.46 28.95
CA ARG A 4 -17.71 22.31 28.13
C ARG A 4 -17.35 23.52 28.97
N GLU A 5 -16.07 23.81 28.96
CA GLU A 5 -15.39 24.90 29.68
C GLU A 5 -15.20 24.56 31.16
N PHE A 6 -14.01 24.17 31.56
CA PHE A 6 -12.98 25.19 31.70
C PHE A 6 -11.56 24.61 31.54
N LEU A 7 -10.94 24.93 30.40
CA LEU A 7 -9.51 24.85 30.18
C LEU A 7 -8.78 25.75 31.17
N ARG A 8 -7.73 25.26 31.82
CA ARG A 8 -6.57 26.05 32.26
C ARG A 8 -5.40 25.12 32.61
N THR A 9 -4.35 25.17 31.79
CA THR A 9 -2.90 25.14 32.11
C THR A 9 -2.21 24.95 30.74
N ALA A 10 -1.89 25.96 29.93
CA ALA A 10 -1.04 27.16 30.11
C ALA A 10 0.47 26.85 30.18
N GLY A 11 1.21 27.32 29.16
CA GLY A 11 2.68 27.32 29.01
C GLY A 11 3.10 26.49 27.80
N GLY A 12 3.75 26.98 26.74
CA GLY A 12 4.37 28.25 26.38
C GLY A 12 4.89 28.10 24.93
N ALA A 13 5.14 29.20 24.24
CA ALA A 13 5.17 29.29 22.78
C ALA A 13 6.47 28.81 22.06
N THR A 14 6.27 28.38 20.81
CA THR A 14 7.14 28.44 19.62
C THR A 14 8.46 27.65 19.57
N ALA A 15 8.40 26.46 18.96
CA ALA A 15 9.35 25.99 17.95
C ALA A 15 8.57 25.23 16.87
N ALA A 16 8.67 25.64 15.61
CA ALA A 16 8.08 24.90 14.50
C ALA A 16 8.84 23.57 14.33
N ALA A 17 8.18 22.46 14.63
CA ALA A 17 8.66 21.11 14.35
C ALA A 17 7.52 20.32 13.69
N THR A 18 7.62 20.18 12.36
CA THR A 18 6.94 19.11 11.61
C THR A 18 7.39 17.77 12.19
N ALA A 19 6.50 17.03 12.85
CA ALA A 19 6.81 15.69 13.34
C ALA A 19 5.57 14.79 13.33
N ALA A 20 5.55 13.91 12.32
CA ALA A 20 5.01 12.56 12.30
C ALA A 20 3.66 12.30 12.98
N ALA A 21 2.60 12.34 12.18
CA ALA A 21 1.39 11.57 12.45
C ALA A 21 1.72 10.07 12.43
N GLY A 22 1.50 9.40 13.57
CA GLY A 22 1.18 7.98 13.66
C GLY A 22 2.31 6.98 13.41
N THR A 23 3.07 6.65 14.45
CA THR A 23 3.72 5.32 14.51
C THR A 23 2.64 4.29 14.85
N ALA A 24 1.95 3.76 13.84
CA ALA A 24 1.20 2.53 14.00
C ALA A 24 2.22 1.38 14.01
N ALA A 25 2.82 1.12 15.17
CA ALA A 25 3.57 -0.10 15.40
C ALA A 25 2.57 -1.25 15.53
N ALA A 26 2.11 -1.80 14.39
CA ALA A 26 1.52 -3.12 14.35
C ALA A 26 2.66 -4.14 14.44
N GLN A 27 3.10 -4.44 15.66
CA GLN A 27 3.95 -5.60 15.91
C GLN A 27 3.04 -6.76 16.29
N GLU A 28 2.76 -7.65 15.34
CA GLU A 28 2.22 -8.97 15.64
C GLU A 28 3.11 -10.06 15.05
N GLY A 29 3.74 -10.81 15.95
CA GLY A 29 3.95 -12.26 15.80
C GLY A 29 4.98 -12.78 14.79
N GLY A 30 6.12 -13.24 15.31
CA GLY A 30 6.79 -14.43 14.77
C GLY A 30 8.12 -14.18 14.08
N GLY A 31 9.21 -14.50 14.80
CA GLY A 31 10.56 -14.58 14.24
C GLY A 31 10.65 -15.65 13.15
N GLY A 32 10.49 -15.23 11.91
CA GLY A 32 11.04 -15.87 10.74
C GLY A 32 11.72 -14.77 9.93
N ALA A 33 13.00 -14.92 9.60
CA ALA A 33 13.58 -14.17 8.50
C ALA A 33 12.58 -14.27 7.34
N GLN A 34 12.09 -13.13 6.85
CA GLN A 34 10.98 -13.09 5.91
C GLN A 34 11.43 -13.71 4.59
N VAL A 35 11.28 -15.03 4.48
CA VAL A 35 11.61 -15.77 3.28
C VAL A 35 10.67 -15.26 2.20
N GLN A 36 11.25 -14.73 1.13
CA GLN A 36 10.52 -14.39 -0.08
C GLN A 36 9.57 -15.54 -0.43
N PRO A 37 8.29 -15.28 -0.78
CA PRO A 37 7.39 -16.32 -1.19
C PRO A 37 7.96 -16.98 -2.44
N ASP A 38 7.93 -18.31 -2.47
CA ASP A 38 8.10 -19.01 -3.73
C ASP A 38 6.85 -18.77 -4.57
N PHE A 39 6.97 -17.92 -5.59
CA PHE A 39 5.91 -17.62 -6.54
C PHE A 39 5.68 -18.76 -7.55
N GLY A 40 6.35 -19.91 -7.42
CA GLY A 40 6.08 -21.11 -8.23
C GLY A 40 6.19 -20.90 -9.74
N GLY A 41 6.96 -19.90 -10.18
CA GLY A 41 7.12 -19.51 -11.58
C GLY A 41 6.02 -18.60 -12.15
N TYR A 42 5.03 -18.16 -11.37
CA TYR A 42 3.96 -17.28 -11.86
C TYR A 42 4.45 -15.92 -12.38
N LEU A 43 5.64 -15.49 -11.96
CA LEU A 43 6.26 -14.24 -12.38
C LEU A 43 7.36 -14.45 -13.42
N ASP A 44 7.58 -15.68 -13.88
CA ASP A 44 8.61 -15.98 -14.86
C ASP A 44 8.26 -15.30 -16.20
N GLY A 45 9.17 -14.47 -16.70
CA GLY A 45 8.98 -13.74 -17.95
C GLY A 45 8.00 -12.56 -17.87
N ILE A 46 7.54 -12.19 -16.67
CA ILE A 46 6.76 -10.97 -16.47
C ILE A 46 7.71 -9.78 -16.34
N ASP A 47 7.59 -8.83 -17.27
CA ASP A 47 8.29 -7.56 -17.17
C ASP A 47 7.87 -6.82 -15.89
N GLY A 48 8.84 -6.40 -15.09
CA GLY A 48 8.61 -5.73 -13.80
C GLY A 48 8.52 -6.65 -12.58
N GLY A 49 8.40 -7.97 -12.75
CA GLY A 49 8.43 -8.94 -11.64
C GLY A 49 7.37 -8.66 -10.57
N TYR A 50 7.80 -8.50 -9.31
CA TYR A 50 6.93 -8.08 -8.20
C TYR A 50 7.56 -6.97 -7.37
N GLU A 51 6.70 -6.25 -6.65
CA GLU A 51 7.07 -5.28 -5.63
C GLU A 51 6.79 -5.82 -4.22
N ASP A 52 7.72 -5.60 -3.28
CA ASP A 52 7.51 -5.86 -1.86
C ASP A 52 6.81 -4.66 -1.22
N LEU A 53 5.52 -4.82 -0.92
CA LEU A 53 4.62 -3.81 -0.39
C LEU A 53 4.09 -4.18 1.00
N ARG A 54 4.81 -5.05 1.72
CA ARG A 54 4.51 -5.36 3.12
C ARG A 54 4.73 -4.13 4.00
N GLY A 55 4.01 -4.09 5.13
CA GLY A 55 3.89 -2.95 6.01
C GLY A 55 2.87 -1.90 5.54
N GLN A 56 2.33 -2.03 4.32
CA GLN A 56 1.33 -1.11 3.77
C GLN A 56 -0.09 -1.61 4.08
N SER A 57 -0.94 -0.72 4.59
CA SER A 57 -2.35 -1.04 4.84
C SER A 57 -3.23 -0.99 3.59
N GLU A 58 -2.79 -0.26 2.55
CA GLU A 58 -3.48 -0.09 1.28
C GLU A 58 -2.48 -0.09 0.12
N VAL A 59 -2.86 -0.73 -1.00
CA VAL A 59 -2.08 -0.79 -2.24
C VAL A 59 -3.02 -0.54 -3.42
N THR A 60 -2.56 0.23 -4.41
CA THR A 60 -3.28 0.43 -5.68
C THR A 60 -2.56 -0.31 -6.80
N ILE A 61 -3.32 -1.01 -7.63
CA ILE A 61 -2.88 -1.61 -8.88
C ILE A 61 -3.60 -0.90 -10.02
N GLU A 62 -2.84 -0.31 -10.94
CA GLU A 62 -3.37 0.23 -12.19
C GLU A 62 -3.80 -0.89 -13.13
N VAL A 63 -4.99 -0.75 -13.71
CA VAL A 63 -5.56 -1.65 -14.71
C VAL A 63 -5.59 -0.92 -16.04
N GLY A 64 -4.85 -1.42 -17.02
CA GLY A 64 -4.64 -0.72 -18.29
C GLY A 64 -3.36 0.12 -18.30
N ALA A 65 -2.33 -0.32 -17.56
CA ALA A 65 -1.00 0.27 -17.57
C ALA A 65 -0.25 -0.09 -18.86
N SER A 66 0.79 0.69 -19.18
CA SER A 66 1.61 0.44 -20.36
C SER A 66 2.38 -0.88 -20.22
N GLY A 67 2.28 -1.73 -21.24
CA GLY A 67 2.91 -3.04 -21.30
C GLY A 67 2.29 -3.92 -22.40
N ASN A 68 2.98 -5.00 -22.76
CA ASN A 68 2.50 -5.96 -23.78
C ASN A 68 2.16 -5.30 -25.13
N GLY A 69 2.92 -4.27 -25.54
CA GLY A 69 2.72 -3.56 -26.81
C GLY A 69 1.55 -2.56 -26.82
N GLY A 70 0.96 -2.25 -25.66
CA GLY A 70 -0.11 -1.28 -25.52
C GLY A 70 -0.36 -0.93 -24.06
N ASN A 71 -1.63 -0.80 -23.68
CA ASN A 71 -2.08 -0.58 -22.32
C ASN A 71 -2.69 -1.86 -21.75
N LEU A 72 -1.99 -2.98 -21.92
CA LEU A 72 -2.49 -4.33 -21.64
C LEU A 72 -1.76 -4.97 -20.46
N ALA A 73 -1.47 -4.17 -19.43
CA ALA A 73 -0.77 -4.62 -18.23
C ALA A 73 -1.43 -4.14 -16.95
N PHE A 74 -1.07 -4.81 -15.85
CA PHE A 74 -1.26 -4.33 -14.49
C PHE A 74 0.03 -3.67 -14.01
N ALA A 75 -0.08 -2.62 -13.19
CA ALA A 75 1.08 -2.01 -12.54
C ALA A 75 0.79 -1.74 -11.05
N PRO A 76 1.54 -2.34 -10.11
CA PRO A 76 2.59 -3.34 -10.32
C PRO A 76 2.05 -4.64 -10.91
N ALA A 77 2.91 -5.39 -11.62
CA ALA A 77 2.53 -6.67 -12.24
C ALA A 77 2.42 -7.81 -11.22
N GLY A 78 3.17 -7.73 -10.12
CA GLY A 78 3.08 -8.62 -8.96
C GLY A 78 3.30 -7.83 -7.68
N ILE A 79 2.64 -8.24 -6.60
CA ILE A 79 2.79 -7.60 -5.28
C ILE A 79 2.96 -8.66 -4.19
N TRP A 80 3.85 -8.38 -3.23
CA TRP A 80 3.94 -9.11 -1.97
C TRP A 80 3.45 -8.20 -0.85
N ILE A 81 2.32 -8.56 -0.24
CA ILE A 81 1.62 -7.76 0.76
C ILE A 81 1.37 -8.59 2.02
N ASP A 82 1.12 -7.90 3.14
CA ASP A 82 0.73 -8.56 4.38
C ASP A 82 -0.76 -8.95 4.33
N PRO A 83 -1.16 -10.04 5.02
CA PRO A 83 -2.57 -10.34 5.19
C PRO A 83 -3.34 -9.16 5.81
N GLY A 84 -4.49 -8.83 5.23
CA GLY A 84 -5.32 -7.71 5.68
C GLY A 84 -5.04 -6.37 4.99
N THR A 85 -4.02 -6.27 4.13
CA THR A 85 -3.85 -5.13 3.23
C THR A 85 -5.05 -5.00 2.28
N THR A 86 -5.59 -3.79 2.13
CA THR A 86 -6.64 -3.48 1.14
C THR A 86 -6.00 -3.27 -0.23
N VAL A 87 -6.46 -4.00 -1.25
CA VAL A 87 -6.01 -3.82 -2.63
C VAL A 87 -7.09 -3.10 -3.43
N THR A 88 -6.72 -1.98 -4.04
CA THR A 88 -7.58 -1.19 -4.93
C THR A 88 -7.13 -1.39 -6.38
N TRP A 89 -8.05 -1.78 -7.25
CA TRP A 89 -7.82 -1.79 -8.70
C TRP A 89 -8.34 -0.49 -9.29
N GLU A 90 -7.46 0.30 -9.89
CA GLU A 90 -7.79 1.57 -10.52
C GLU A 90 -7.69 1.45 -12.04
N TRP A 91 -8.82 1.58 -12.74
CA TRP A 91 -8.82 1.58 -14.20
C TRP A 91 -8.28 2.91 -14.73
N THR A 92 -7.24 2.84 -15.54
CA THR A 92 -6.63 4.02 -16.18
C THR A 92 -7.54 4.65 -17.24
N GLY A 93 -8.50 3.89 -17.75
CA GLY A 93 -9.35 4.25 -18.89
C GLY A 93 -8.76 3.88 -20.24
N GLU A 94 -7.52 3.37 -20.26
CA GLU A 94 -6.81 2.94 -21.46
C GLU A 94 -6.91 1.42 -21.68
N GLY A 95 -6.46 0.93 -22.84
CA GLY A 95 -6.34 -0.52 -23.10
C GLY A 95 -7.63 -1.28 -23.40
N GLY A 96 -8.79 -0.62 -23.23
CA GLY A 96 -10.11 -1.15 -23.59
C GLY A 96 -10.72 -1.99 -22.47
N GLY A 97 -11.19 -3.19 -22.80
CA GLY A 97 -11.88 -4.05 -21.85
C GLY A 97 -10.91 -4.77 -20.92
N HIS A 98 -10.92 -4.42 -19.64
CA HIS A 98 -10.16 -5.11 -18.59
C HIS A 98 -11.10 -5.58 -17.46
N ASN A 99 -10.74 -6.67 -16.81
CA ASN A 99 -11.44 -7.21 -15.65
C ASN A 99 -10.46 -7.68 -14.56
N VAL A 100 -11.02 -7.94 -13.38
CA VAL A 100 -10.39 -8.61 -12.25
C VAL A 100 -11.32 -9.75 -11.87
N VAL A 101 -10.79 -10.96 -11.69
CA VAL A 101 -11.58 -12.20 -11.48
C VAL A 101 -10.95 -13.05 -10.39
#